data_AF-A0A963FRB4-F1
#
_entry.id   AF-A0A963FRB4-F1
#
_cell.length_a   1.000
_cell.length_b   1.000
_cell.length_c   1.000
_cell.angle_alpha   90.00
_cell.angle_beta   90.00
_cell.angle_gamma   90.00
#
_symmetry.space_group_name_H-M   'P 1'
#
loop_
_entity.id
_entity.type
_entity.pdbx_description
1 polymer ?
#
loop_
_entity_poly.entity_id
_entity_poly.type
_entity_poly.pdbx_seq_one_letter_code
_entity_poly.pdbx_strand_id
1 'polypeptide(L)' 'MRKSAAGLPAGAADDAEPSLKRELALFLLLAFVVLPAVMFGAVAAYGFAVWFLQILYLGPPT' A
#
# COMPACT_ATOMS: atom_id res chain seq x y z
N MET A 1 -16.79 -20.40 41.56
CA MET A 1 -17.20 -19.83 40.26
C MET A 1 -16.91 -18.32 40.22
N ARG A 2 -15.80 -17.91 39.61
CA ARG A 2 -15.59 -16.58 38.97
C ARG A 2 -14.68 -16.79 37.74
N LYS A 3 -15.35 -16.88 36.60
CA LYS A 3 -15.01 -16.53 35.21
C LYS A 3 -13.53 -16.35 34.82
N SER A 4 -13.13 -17.08 33.77
CA SER A 4 -11.98 -16.80 32.89
C SER A 4 -11.94 -15.35 32.40
N ALA A 5 -10.74 -14.78 32.41
CA ALA A 5 -10.24 -13.83 31.42
C ALA A 5 -8.75 -14.19 31.24
N ALA A 6 -8.44 -15.22 30.45
CA ALA A 6 -7.90 -15.00 29.11
C ALA A 6 -7.03 -13.74 29.06
N GLY A 7 -5.80 -13.85 29.57
CA GLY A 7 -4.71 -12.97 29.14
C GLY A 7 -4.49 -13.23 27.66
N LEU A 8 -5.14 -12.42 26.82
CA LEU A 8 -4.94 -12.44 25.39
C LEU A 8 -3.49 -12.01 25.12
N PRO A 9 -2.64 -12.81 24.43
CA PRO A 9 -1.37 -12.31 23.95
C PRO A 9 -1.64 -11.38 22.75
N ALA A 10 -2.18 -10.20 23.03
CA ALA A 10 -2.17 -9.09 22.10
C ALA A 10 -0.80 -8.42 22.22
N GLY A 11 0.15 -8.81 21.36
CA GLY A 11 1.40 -8.07 21.21
C GLY A 11 2.70 -8.87 21.30
N ALA A 12 2.70 -10.20 21.26
CA ALA A 12 3.94 -11.00 21.19
C ALA A 12 4.72 -10.86 19.85
N ALA A 13 4.47 -9.79 19.09
CA ALA A 13 5.11 -9.51 17.81
C ALA A 13 6.01 -8.27 17.85
N ASP A 14 6.08 -7.51 18.95
CA ASP A 14 6.63 -6.14 18.89
C ASP A 14 7.86 -5.84 19.80
N ASP A 15 8.41 -6.85 20.48
CA ASP A 15 9.63 -6.68 21.29
C ASP A 15 10.91 -7.23 20.61
N ALA A 16 10.81 -7.59 19.33
CA ALA A 16 11.97 -8.01 18.54
C ALA A 16 12.68 -6.77 17.97
N GLU A 17 13.84 -6.42 18.55
CA GLU A 17 14.75 -5.38 18.05
C GLU A 17 14.80 -5.40 16.51
N PRO A 18 14.54 -4.26 15.84
CA PRO A 18 14.50 -4.21 14.39
C PRO A 18 15.85 -4.64 13.82
N SER A 19 15.86 -5.84 13.23
CA SER A 19 17.06 -6.35 12.58
C SER A 19 17.30 -5.62 11.26
N LEU A 20 18.56 -5.28 10.96
CA LEU A 20 18.97 -4.63 9.71
C LEU A 20 18.48 -5.38 8.45
N LYS A 21 18.34 -6.71 8.53
CA LYS A 21 17.78 -7.54 7.44
C LYS A 21 16.30 -7.24 7.20
N ARG A 22 15.52 -7.00 8.25
CA ARG A 22 14.10 -6.66 8.15
C ARG A 22 13.92 -5.25 7.57
N GLU A 23 14.73 -4.29 8.00
CA GLU A 23 14.70 -2.93 7.45
C GLU A 23 15.05 -2.91 5.97
N LEU A 24 16.11 -3.63 5.57
CA LEU A 24 16.49 -3.75 4.16
C LEU A 24 15.37 -4.43 3.33
N ALA A 25 14.74 -5.48 3.84
CA ALA A 25 13.63 -6.13 3.15
C ALA A 25 12.44 -5.19 2.96
N LEU A 26 12.08 -4.41 3.99
CA LEU A 26 11.03 -3.40 3.90
C LEU A 26 11.40 -2.27 2.93
N PHE A 27 12.66 -1.83 2.94
CA PHE A 27 13.17 -0.83 2.02
C PHE A 27 13.09 -1.32 0.56
N LEU A 28 13.53 -2.55 0.29
CA LEU A 28 13.43 -3.16 -1.04
C LEU A 28 11.97 -3.32 -1.47
N LEU A 29 11.09 -3.76 -0.57
CA LEU A 29 9.65 -3.87 -0.84
C LEU A 29 9.08 -2.50 -1.21
N LEU A 30 9.38 -1.48 -0.42
CA LEU A 30 8.91 -0.12 -0.68
C LEU A 30 9.44 0.40 -2.03
N ALA A 31 10.75 0.26 -2.29
CA ALA A 31 11.41 0.81 -3.47
C ALA A 31 11.04 0.10 -4.78
N PHE A 32 10.94 -1.23 -4.77
CA PHE A 32 10.74 -2.02 -5.99
C PHE A 32 9.32 -2.51 -6.21
N VAL A 33 8.47 -2.48 -5.19
CA VAL A 33 7.08 -2.95 -5.30
C VAL A 33 6.09 -1.81 -5.10
N VAL A 34 6.15 -1.14 -3.95
CA VAL A 34 5.16 -0.11 -3.61
C VAL A 34 5.33 1.12 -4.48
N LEU A 35 6.55 1.64 -4.60
CA LEU A 35 6.81 2.85 -5.39
C LEU A 35 6.39 2.67 -6.86
N PRO A 36 6.78 1.58 -7.55
CA PRO A 36 6.32 1.33 -8.91
C PRO A 36 4.81 1.11 -9.00
N ALA A 37 4.21 0.35 -8.08
CA ALA A 37 2.76 0.13 -8.09
C ALA A 37 1.98 1.45 -7.97
N VAL A 38 2.43 2.36 -7.10
CA VAL A 38 1.84 3.70 -6.98
C VAL A 38 2.03 4.50 -8.26
N MET A 39 3.21 4.45 -8.89
CA MET A 39 3.44 5.11 -10.17
C MET A 39 2.51 4.59 -11.27
N PHE A 40 2.37 3.27 -11.41
CA PHE A 40 1.43 2.68 -12.37
C PHE A 40 -0.01 3.09 -12.08
N GLY A 41 -0.42 3.06 -10.81
CA GLY A 41 -1.74 3.51 -10.38
C GLY A 41 -2.00 4.97 -10.75
N ALA A 42 -1.03 5.86 -10.53
CA ALA A 42 -1.14 7.27 -10.87
C ALA A 42 -1.25 7.49 -12.39
N VAL A 43 -0.42 6.82 -13.19
CA VAL A 43 -0.47 6.91 -14.66
C VAL A 43 -1.80 6.36 -15.19
N ALA A 44 -2.25 5.22 -14.67
CA ALA A 44 -3.52 4.63 -15.05
C ALA A 44 -4.70 5.53 -14.67
N ALA A 45 -4.71 6.08 -13.46
CA ALA A 45 -5.73 7.01 -13.00
C ALA A 45 -5.76 8.28 -13.86
N TYR A 46 -4.60 8.84 -14.18
CA TYR A 46 -4.49 10.02 -15.03
C TYR A 46 -5.00 9.73 -16.45
N GLY A 47 -4.52 8.66 -17.08
CA GLY A 47 -4.95 8.25 -18.42
C GLY A 47 -6.45 7.97 -18.47
N PHE A 48 -6.99 7.29 -17.46
CA PHE A 48 -8.41 7.04 -17.33
C PHE A 48 -9.20 8.34 -17.16
N ALA A 49 -8.75 9.26 -16.31
CA ALA A 49 -9.43 10.54 -16.09
C ALA A 49 -9.49 11.36 -17.39
N VAL A 50 -8.37 11.46 -18.11
CA VAL A 50 -8.31 12.16 -19.39
C VAL A 50 -9.23 11.49 -20.41
N TRP A 51 -9.14 10.18 -20.59
CA TRP A 51 -9.99 9.42 -21.49
C TRP A 51 -11.49 9.56 -21.16
N PHE A 52 -11.84 9.49 -19.88
CA PHE A 52 -13.21 9.62 -19.42
C PHE A 52 -13.75 11.03 -19.67
N LEU A 53 -12.93 12.05 -19.40
CA LEU A 53 -13.28 13.44 -19.70
C LEU A 53 -13.38 13.70 -21.22
N GLN A 54 -12.60 13.01 -22.06
CA GLN A 54 -12.75 13.05 -23.53
C GLN A 54 -14.13 12.53 -23.97
N ILE A 55 -14.63 11.44 -23.35
CA ILE A 55 -15.97 10.91 -23.65
C ILE A 55 -17.06 11.90 -23.24
N LEU A 56 -16.93 12.54 -22.08
CA LEU A 56 -17.99 13.40 -21.52
C LEU A 56 -18.02 14.82 -22.08
N TYR A 57 -16.85 15.44 -22.28
CA TYR A 57 -16.77 16.90 -22.50
C TYR A 57 -15.77 17.34 -23.58
N LEU A 58 -14.58 16.74 -23.63
CA LEU A 58 -13.49 17.30 -24.44
C LEU A 58 -13.48 16.81 -25.90
N GLY A 59 -14.21 15.75 -26.24
CA GLY A 59 -14.17 15.15 -27.56
C GLY A 59 -12.82 14.52 -27.91
N PRO A 60 -12.67 13.91 -29.10
CA PRO A 60 -11.40 13.33 -29.54
C PRO A 60 -10.30 14.40 -29.62
N PRO A 61 -9.04 14.07 -29.29
CA PRO A 61 -7.93 15.02 -29.42
C PRO A 61 -7.73 15.41 -30.89
N THR A 62 -7.81 16.71 -31.19
CA THR A 62 -7.57 17.33 -32.52
C THR A 62 -6.42 18.31 -32.49
#